data_AF-A0A9P4Y2X8-F1
#
_entry.id   AF-A0A9P4Y2X8-F1
#
_cell.length_a   1.000
_cell.length_b   1.000
_cell.length_c   1.000
_cell.angle_alpha   90.00
_cell.angle_beta   90.00
_cell.angle_gamma   90.00
#
_symmetry.space_group_name_H-M   'P 1'
#
loop_
_entity.id
_entity.type
_entity.pdbx_description
1 polymer ?
#
loop_
_entity_poly.entity_id
_entity_poly.type
_entity_poly.pdbx_seq_one_letter_code
_entity_poly.pdbx_strand_id
1 'polypeptide(L)'
;ASIIPRLSASTTPFSFRFASLRIRQLSIPLLPRLSIAVPAISLNLPSLPSWEDIWDGLLKAVPKKKVSHSKKRHRQMAGKALKDVTSLCRCSVCGHPKRMHVLCPNC
;
A
#
# COMPACT_ATOMS: atom_id res chain seq x y z
N ALA A 1 -7.74 49.38 23.95
CA ALA A 1 -8.82 48.58 23.35
C ALA A 1 -8.21 47.38 22.66
N SER A 2 -8.35 46.18 23.23
CA SER A 2 -7.74 44.93 22.74
C SER A 2 -8.70 44.20 21.82
N ILE A 3 -8.29 43.99 20.57
CA ILE A 3 -9.06 43.26 19.55
C ILE A 3 -8.58 41.81 19.58
N ILE A 4 -9.41 40.91 20.09
CA ILE A 4 -9.18 39.46 20.05
C ILE A 4 -9.74 38.93 18.73
N PRO A 5 -8.96 38.24 17.88
CA PRO A 5 -9.52 37.61 16.69
C PRO A 5 -10.29 36.35 17.08
N ARG A 6 -11.57 36.29 16.69
CA ARG A 6 -12.41 35.09 16.75
C ARG A 6 -11.79 34.01 15.85
N LEU A 7 -11.41 32.89 16.44
CA LEU A 7 -11.08 31.66 15.70
C LEU A 7 -12.39 31.06 15.17
N SER A 8 -12.63 31.24 13.87
CA SER A 8 -13.69 30.53 13.15
C SER A 8 -13.30 29.05 13.03
N ALA A 9 -13.95 28.20 13.81
CA ALA A 9 -13.80 26.75 13.67
C ALA A 9 -14.36 26.32 12.30
N SER A 10 -13.46 26.01 11.36
CA SER A 10 -13.84 25.43 10.08
C SER A 10 -14.08 23.93 10.30
N THR A 11 -15.34 23.58 10.58
CA THR A 11 -15.79 22.20 10.64
C THR A 11 -15.77 21.65 9.21
N THR A 12 -14.65 21.06 8.81
CA THR A 12 -14.59 20.30 7.56
C THR A 12 -15.44 19.04 7.74
N PRO A 13 -16.51 18.82 6.95
CA PRO A 13 -17.19 17.55 7.00
C PRO A 13 -16.25 16.51 6.41
N PHE A 14 -15.82 15.56 7.24
CA PHE A 14 -15.12 14.36 6.82
C PHE A 14 -16.06 13.58 5.90
N SER A 15 -15.98 13.88 4.60
CA SER A 15 -16.76 13.21 3.57
C SER A 15 -16.17 11.82 3.41
N PHE A 16 -16.70 10.86 4.16
CA PHE A 16 -16.45 9.44 3.93
C PHE A 16 -17.02 9.10 2.55
N ARG A 17 -16.20 9.22 1.51
CA ARG A 17 -16.49 8.58 0.22
C ARG A 17 -16.35 7.08 0.44
N PHE A 18 -17.43 6.44 0.87
CA PHE A 18 -17.57 5.00 0.76
C PHE A 18 -17.47 4.67 -0.72
N ALA A 19 -16.30 4.18 -1.14
CA ALA A 19 -16.11 3.63 -2.46
C ALA A 19 -17.08 2.45 -2.60
N SER A 20 -18.16 2.65 -3.37
CA SER A 20 -19.06 1.57 -3.78
C SER A 20 -18.25 0.57 -4.59
N LEU A 21 -17.85 -0.53 -3.95
CA LEU A 21 -17.31 -1.68 -4.65
C LEU A 21 -18.47 -2.35 -5.38
N ARG A 22 -18.66 -1.99 -6.65
CA ARG A 22 -19.47 -2.79 -7.57
C ARG A 22 -18.79 -4.13 -7.76
N ILE A 23 -19.24 -5.13 -7.01
CA ILE A 23 -18.89 -6.52 -7.25
C ILE A 23 -19.50 -6.89 -8.60
N ARG A 24 -18.65 -7.06 -9.61
CA ARG A 24 -19.04 -7.72 -10.86
C ARG A 24 -19.31 -9.18 -10.52
N GLN A 25 -20.56 -9.61 -10.63
CA GLN A 25 -20.91 -11.03 -10.67
C GLN A 25 -20.17 -11.66 -11.86
N LEU A 26 -19.12 -12.43 -11.56
CA LEU A 26 -18.50 -13.31 -12.54
C LEU A 26 -19.43 -14.51 -12.70
N SER A 27 -20.22 -14.53 -13.78
CA SER A 27 -20.93 -15.72 -14.20
C SER A 27 -19.89 -16.79 -14.55
N ILE A 28 -19.82 -17.83 -13.73
CA ILE A 28 -18.98 -19.00 -13.94
C ILE A 28 -19.56 -19.76 -15.14
N PRO A 29 -18.84 -19.93 -16.26
CA PRO A 29 -19.32 -20.80 -17.32
C PRO A 29 -19.30 -22.24 -16.81
N LEU A 30 -20.43 -22.92 -16.99
CA LEU A 30 -20.65 -24.32 -16.69
C LEU A 30 -19.61 -25.17 -17.44
N LEU A 31 -18.56 -25.62 -16.74
CA LEU A 31 -17.53 -26.47 -17.34
C LEU A 31 -18.14 -27.86 -17.62
N PRO A 32 -18.00 -28.41 -18.85
CA PRO A 32 -18.37 -29.80 -19.09
C PRO A 32 -17.43 -30.70 -18.27
N ARG A 33 -17.99 -31.65 -17.53
CA ARG A 33 -17.23 -32.68 -16.80
C ARG A 33 -16.51 -33.57 -17.81
N LEU A 34 -15.28 -33.20 -18.17
CA LEU A 34 -14.35 -34.10 -18.82
C LEU A 34 -13.74 -34.98 -17.74
N SER A 35 -14.22 -36.22 -17.66
CA SER A 35 -13.65 -37.29 -16.83
C SER A 35 -12.29 -37.68 -17.39
N ILE A 36 -11.25 -36.93 -17.03
CA ILE A 36 -9.87 -37.30 -17.29
C ILE A 36 -9.50 -38.35 -16.23
N ALA A 37 -9.31 -39.60 -16.67
CA ALA A 37 -8.69 -40.62 -15.84
C ALA A 37 -7.23 -40.23 -15.62
N VAL A 38 -6.95 -39.57 -14.49
CA VAL A 38 -5.59 -39.21 -14.08
C VAL A 38 -4.93 -40.47 -13.53
N PRO A 39 -3.87 -41.02 -14.16
CA PRO A 39 -3.08 -42.08 -13.54
C PRO A 39 -2.47 -41.52 -12.24
N ALA A 40 -2.55 -42.28 -11.16
CA ALA A 40 -2.05 -41.92 -9.86
C ALA A 40 -0.52 -41.76 -9.89
N ILE A 41 -0.03 -40.58 -10.28
CA ILE A 41 1.37 -40.20 -10.14
C ILE A 41 1.57 -39.92 -8.64
N SER A 42 2.19 -40.86 -7.94
CA SER A 42 2.69 -40.66 -6.58
C SER A 42 3.85 -39.66 -6.64
N LEU A 43 3.52 -38.36 -6.69
CA LEU A 43 4.49 -37.30 -6.48
C LEU A 43 4.99 -37.43 -5.04
N ASN A 44 6.23 -37.87 -4.86
CA ASN A 44 6.98 -37.78 -3.60
C ASN A 44 7.30 -36.30 -3.35
N LEU A 45 6.25 -35.51 -3.12
CA LEU A 45 6.39 -34.11 -2.74
C LEU A 45 6.82 -34.10 -1.27
N PRO A 46 7.94 -33.44 -0.91
CA PRO A 46 8.26 -33.22 0.49
C PRO A 46 7.05 -32.55 1.14
N SER A 47 6.61 -33.13 2.27
CA SER A 47 5.39 -32.80 3.01
C SER A 47 5.04 -31.32 2.90
N LEU A 48 4.07 -31.00 2.04
CA LEU A 48 3.45 -29.68 2.06
C LEU A 48 2.90 -29.48 3.47
N PRO A 49 3.19 -28.34 4.14
CA PRO A 49 2.66 -28.09 5.47
C PRO A 49 1.15 -28.27 5.43
N SER A 50 0.64 -29.09 6.34
CA SER A 50 -0.79 -29.36 6.41
C SER A 50 -1.51 -28.04 6.67
N TRP A 51 -2.75 -27.91 6.17
CA TRP A 51 -3.54 -26.68 6.36
C TRP A 51 -3.60 -26.27 7.85
N GLU A 52 -3.61 -27.22 8.77
CA GLU A 52 -3.55 -26.97 10.23
C GLU A 52 -2.30 -26.21 10.69
N ASP A 53 -1.11 -26.51 10.14
CA ASP A 53 0.15 -25.87 10.52
C ASP A 53 0.17 -24.37 10.15
N ILE A 54 -0.46 -24.04 9.01
CA ILE A 54 -0.60 -22.67 8.52
C ILE A 54 -1.56 -21.88 9.42
N TRP A 55 -2.66 -22.49 9.85
CA TRP A 55 -3.65 -21.86 10.72
C TRP A 55 -3.11 -21.61 12.13
N ASP A 56 -2.34 -22.55 12.69
CA ASP A 56 -1.73 -22.41 14.01
C ASP A 56 -0.67 -21.30 14.04
N GLY A 57 0.15 -21.18 13.00
CA GLY A 57 1.13 -20.10 12.85
C GLY A 57 0.49 -18.72 12.73
N LEU A 58 -0.63 -18.59 12.01
CA LEU A 58 -1.34 -17.32 11.84
C LEU A 58 -2.03 -16.86 13.13
N LEU A 59 -2.69 -17.77 13.86
CA LEU A 59 -3.35 -17.46 15.13
C LEU A 59 -2.35 -17.13 16.24
N LYS A 60 -1.13 -17.66 16.17
CA LYS A 60 -0.04 -17.39 17.14
C LYS A 60 0.85 -16.21 16.77
N ALA A 61 0.75 -15.67 15.55
CA ALA A 61 1.57 -14.56 15.07
C ALA A 61 1.12 -13.20 15.64
N VAL A 62 1.29 -13.01 16.95
CA VAL A 62 1.06 -11.74 17.65
C VAL A 62 2.38 -11.24 18.23
N PRO A 63 2.70 -9.92 18.12
CA PRO A 63 3.87 -9.36 18.77
C PRO A 63 3.86 -9.64 20.27
N LYS A 64 4.84 -10.41 20.76
CA LYS A 64 4.89 -10.81 22.17
C LYS A 64 5.09 -9.63 23.12
N LYS A 65 5.77 -8.57 22.66
CA LYS A 65 6.17 -7.40 23.46
C LYS A 65 6.10 -6.11 22.65
N LYS A 66 5.80 -5.01 23.34
CA LYS A 66 5.86 -3.65 22.78
C LYS A 66 7.30 -3.28 22.43
N VAL A 67 7.50 -2.68 21.26
CA VAL A 67 8.82 -2.19 20.83
C VAL A 67 9.25 -0.96 21.64
N SER A 68 10.56 -0.86 21.95
CA SER A 68 11.11 0.33 22.63
C SER A 68 11.11 1.55 21.70
N HIS A 69 11.15 2.75 22.30
CA HIS A 69 11.21 4.00 21.55
C HIS A 69 12.43 4.05 20.61
N SER A 70 13.60 3.62 21.09
CA SER A 70 14.84 3.56 20.28
C SER A 70 14.70 2.65 19.05
N LYS A 71 14.18 1.42 19.23
CA LYS A 71 13.94 0.47 18.11
C LYS A 71 12.94 1.01 17.10
N LYS A 72 11.89 1.71 17.57
CA LYS A 72 10.91 2.36 16.69
C LYS A 72 11.56 3.49 15.88
N ARG A 73 12.31 4.39 16.54
CA ARG A 73 12.96 5.54 15.89
C ARG A 73 14.00 5.10 14.87
N HIS A 74 14.85 4.13 15.20
CA HIS A 74 15.84 3.58 14.27
C HIS A 74 15.17 3.01 13.03
N ARG A 75 14.11 2.18 13.20
CA ARG A 75 13.36 1.62 12.07
C ARG A 75 12.69 2.69 11.20
N GLN A 76 12.24 3.79 11.79
CA GLN A 76 11.51 4.84 11.05
C GLN A 76 12.43 5.84 10.36
N MET A 77 13.55 6.23 11.01
CA MET A 77 14.34 7.39 10.59
C MET A 77 15.72 7.02 10.03
N ALA A 78 16.29 5.85 10.37
CA ALA A 78 17.61 5.49 9.88
C ALA A 78 17.55 5.21 8.37
N GLY A 79 18.19 6.07 7.56
CA GLY A 79 18.31 5.91 6.11
C GLY A 79 17.00 6.10 5.31
N LYS A 80 15.92 6.53 5.97
CA LYS A 80 14.58 6.73 5.36
C LYS A 80 14.19 8.20 5.21
N ALA A 81 15.16 9.10 5.30
CA ALA A 81 14.93 10.52 5.07
C ALA A 81 14.53 10.77 3.62
N LEU A 82 13.68 11.78 3.40
CA LEU A 82 13.38 12.25 2.06
C LEU A 82 14.66 12.82 1.45
N LYS A 83 15.02 12.35 0.26
CA LYS A 83 16.19 12.85 -0.46
C LYS A 83 15.82 14.13 -1.19
N ASP A 84 16.69 15.12 -1.11
CA ASP A 84 16.53 16.36 -1.85
C ASP A 84 16.73 16.12 -3.35
N VAL A 85 15.88 16.75 -4.16
CA VAL A 85 15.96 16.68 -5.62
C VAL A 85 16.89 17.79 -6.09
N THR A 86 18.14 17.45 -6.36
CA THR A 86 19.16 18.40 -6.85
C THR A 86 19.08 18.66 -8.36
N SER A 87 18.32 17.84 -9.08
CA SER A 87 18.21 17.86 -10.54
C SER A 87 17.15 18.84 -11.06
N LEU A 88 17.16 20.08 -10.56
CA LEU A 88 16.24 21.14 -10.98
C LEU A 88 16.94 22.15 -11.89
N CYS A 89 16.32 22.46 -13.03
CA CYS A 89 16.78 23.48 -13.98
C CYS A 89 15.65 24.45 -14.33
N ARG A 90 15.98 25.62 -14.89
CA ARG A 90 14.96 26.54 -15.42
C ARG A 90 14.54 26.14 -16.83
N CYS A 91 13.26 26.32 -17.14
CA CYS A 91 12.76 26.17 -18.50
C CYS A 91 13.29 27.30 -19.40
N SER A 92 13.72 26.97 -20.62
CA SER A 92 14.23 27.94 -21.60
C SER A 92 13.14 28.87 -22.15
N VAL A 93 11.87 28.45 -22.11
CA VAL A 93 10.75 29.21 -22.67
C VAL A 93 10.06 30.07 -21.60
N CYS A 94 9.58 29.47 -20.52
CA CYS A 94 8.80 30.18 -19.48
C CYS A 94 9.58 30.56 -18.23
N GLY A 95 10.82 30.12 -18.06
CA GLY A 95 11.63 30.40 -16.87
C GLY A 95 11.23 29.65 -15.59
N HIS A 96 10.11 28.91 -15.56
CA HIS A 96 9.71 28.12 -14.39
C HIS A 96 10.71 26.98 -14.08
N PRO A 97 10.87 26.60 -12.81
CA PRO A 97 11.70 25.46 -12.43
C PRO A 97 11.07 24.16 -12.94
N LYS A 98 11.90 23.31 -13.54
CA LYS A 98 11.55 21.98 -14.04
C LYS A 98 12.60 20.96 -13.61
N ARG A 99 12.27 19.67 -13.72
CA ARG A 99 13.26 18.60 -13.56
C ARG A 99 14.18 18.52 -14.77
N MET A 100 15.46 18.23 -14.52
CA MET A 100 16.43 17.91 -15.57
C MET A 100 15.93 16.74 -16.42
N HIS A 101 16.15 16.82 -17.73
CA HIS A 101 15.75 15.79 -18.72
C HIS A 101 14.23 15.53 -18.82
N VAL A 102 13.39 16.41 -18.27
CA VAL A 102 11.93 16.35 -18.40
C VAL A 102 11.42 17.60 -19.13
N LEU A 103 10.34 17.45 -19.89
CA LEU A 103 9.63 18.56 -20.51
C LEU A 103 8.98 19.45 -19.43
N CYS A 104 8.84 20.75 -19.71
CA CYS A 104 8.16 21.64 -18.77
C CYS A 104 6.66 21.27 -18.70
N PRO A 105 6.04 21.21 -17.51
CA PRO A 105 4.60 20.95 -17.42
C PRO A 105 3.74 22.17 -17.80
N ASN A 106 4.33 23.37 -17.84
CA ASN A 106 3.60 24.63 -18.03
C ASN A 106 3.70 25.20 -19.46
N CYS A 107 4.59 24.65 -20.29
CA CYS A 107 4.77 25.02 -21.71
C CYS A 107 4.30 23.86 -22.58
#